data_AF-A0A4Q2LPG6-F1
#
_entry.id   AF-A0A4Q2LPG6-F1
#
_cell.length_a   1.000
_cell.length_b   1.000
_cell.length_c   1.000
_cell.angle_alpha   90.00
_cell.angle_beta   90.00
_cell.angle_gamma   90.00
#
_symmetry.space_group_name_H-M   'P 1'
#
loop_
_entity.id
_entity.type
_entity.pdbx_description
1 polymer ?
#
loop_
_entity_poly.entity_id
_entity_poly.type
_entity_poly.pdbx_seq_one_letter_code
_entity_poly.pdbx_strand_id
1 'polypeptide(L)'
;MSQSHNGKEKVVYVGDSRVKKGSMDNIPHDYTAFPGKSEAFIPNFLLKEWMVGAVVLVGILVLTMGHPAPLGYPADPLTSGFIPMPDWYFLFLYQLLKYPYVSGDYILFGVLGVPAVAFGALLLAPFLDTGKERRFYRRPIASALMLVSLLAVIYLTKVSWDHYEHQMALTNTKPEHIVREEKAREALEAGKPRPNPLKKETIAIIDEDDPAMAIIQAQCIGCHATDLMGNPASGFPALAGVGDHLNKDELVDIITNGKDGMPAFEGSLSTEEIDQLAVWLAKQKSE
;
A
#
# COMPACT_ATOMS: atom_id res chain seq x y z
N MET A 1 49.25 62.89 42.36
CA MET A 1 49.27 63.50 41.02
C MET A 1 48.08 62.96 40.25
N SER A 2 47.20 63.85 39.82
CA SER A 2 45.93 63.58 39.14
C SER A 2 46.14 62.91 37.78
N GLN A 3 45.49 61.77 37.54
CA GLN A 3 45.19 61.34 36.18
C GLN A 3 43.68 61.22 36.03
N SER A 4 43.14 61.99 35.09
CA SER A 4 41.73 62.05 34.76
C SER A 4 41.27 60.72 34.16
N HIS A 5 40.22 60.12 34.70
CA HIS A 5 39.51 59.04 34.02
C HIS A 5 38.75 59.61 32.81
N ASN A 6 39.36 59.48 31.63
CA ASN A 6 38.71 59.85 30.38
C ASN A 6 37.81 58.67 29.94
N GLY A 7 36.49 58.84 29.99
CA GLY A 7 35.48 57.81 29.67
C GLY A 7 35.42 57.37 28.19
N LYS A 8 36.50 57.60 27.43
CA LYS A 8 36.64 57.26 26.00
C LYS A 8 37.80 56.30 25.72
N GLU A 9 38.47 55.77 26.73
CA GLU A 9 39.45 54.69 26.51
C GLU A 9 38.76 53.34 26.38
N LYS A 10 38.64 52.87 25.14
CA LYS A 10 38.21 51.50 24.83
C LYS A 10 39.34 50.55 25.22
N VAL A 11 39.23 49.90 26.38
CA VAL A 11 40.15 48.83 26.79
C VAL A 11 40.01 47.68 25.78
N VAL A 12 41.01 47.55 24.89
CA VAL A 12 41.09 46.44 23.94
C VAL A 12 41.92 45.35 24.60
N TYR A 13 41.28 44.28 25.06
CA TYR A 13 41.97 43.07 25.51
C TYR A 13 42.67 42.44 24.31
N VAL A 14 43.98 42.69 24.19
CA VAL A 14 44.84 41.97 23.24
C VAL A 14 45.05 40.58 23.84
N GLY A 15 44.27 39.60 23.38
CA GLY A 15 44.51 38.20 23.72
C GLY A 15 45.94 37.80 23.38
N ASP A 16 46.53 36.92 24.17
CA ASP A 16 47.90 36.42 23.99
C ASP A 16 48.17 36.09 22.52
N SER A 17 49.16 36.76 21.92
CA SER A 17 49.54 36.60 20.51
C SER A 17 49.99 35.18 20.16
N ARG A 18 50.22 34.34 21.17
CA ARG A 18 50.57 32.91 21.03
C ARG A 18 49.35 32.04 20.73
N VAL A 19 48.13 32.53 20.96
CA VAL A 19 46.89 31.80 20.67
C VAL A 19 46.29 32.36 19.39
N LYS A 20 46.40 31.61 18.28
CA LYS A 20 45.68 31.93 17.04
C LYS A 20 44.17 31.89 17.33
N LYS A 21 43.51 33.04 17.32
CA LYS A 21 42.04 33.12 17.35
C LYS A 21 41.50 32.31 16.16
N GLY A 22 40.78 31.22 16.43
CA GLY A 22 40.11 30.46 15.39
C GLY A 22 39.07 31.34 14.69
N SER A 23 39.34 31.80 13.47
CA SER A 23 38.44 32.68 12.73
C SER A 23 37.38 31.86 11.98
N MET A 24 36.46 31.25 12.71
CA MET A 24 35.19 30.78 12.15
C MET A 24 34.11 31.09 13.16
N ASP A 25 33.90 32.37 13.43
CA ASP A 25 32.66 32.82 14.04
C ASP A 25 31.57 32.53 13.01
N ASN A 26 30.90 31.37 13.15
CA ASN A 26 29.76 30.96 12.32
C ASN A 26 28.53 31.76 12.74
N ILE A 27 28.69 33.08 12.83
CA ILE A 27 27.64 34.03 13.16
C ILE A 27 26.74 34.10 11.93
N PRO A 28 25.45 33.77 12.05
CA PRO A 28 24.50 33.99 10.97
C PRO A 28 24.62 35.43 10.51
N HIS A 29 24.88 35.64 9.22
CA HIS A 29 24.89 36.99 8.68
C HIS A 29 23.53 37.64 8.97
N ASP A 30 23.56 38.88 9.46
CA ASP A 30 22.34 39.65 9.70
C ASP A 30 21.53 39.76 8.40
N TYR A 31 20.19 39.85 8.49
CA TYR A 31 19.31 39.94 7.34
C TYR A 31 19.66 41.13 6.43
N THR A 32 20.22 42.20 7.02
CA THR A 32 20.73 43.38 6.32
C THR A 32 21.95 43.11 5.44
N ALA A 33 22.68 42.00 5.65
CA ALA A 33 23.86 41.63 4.88
C ALA A 33 23.53 41.15 3.44
N PHE A 34 22.25 40.87 3.16
CA PHE A 34 21.79 40.41 1.85
C PHE A 34 20.63 41.27 1.32
N PRO A 35 20.84 42.58 1.07
CA PRO A 35 19.77 43.47 0.65
C PRO A 35 19.14 42.99 -0.67
N GLY A 36 17.81 42.78 -0.65
CA GLY A 36 17.04 42.29 -1.80
C GLY A 36 17.15 40.79 -2.09
N LYS A 37 17.91 40.03 -1.29
CA LYS A 37 18.04 38.56 -1.42
C LYS A 37 17.56 37.80 -0.18
N SER A 38 17.42 38.46 0.96
CA SER A 38 16.82 37.93 2.18
C SER A 38 15.40 38.45 2.35
N GLU A 39 14.52 37.61 2.89
CA GLU A 39 13.18 37.99 3.31
C GLU A 39 12.93 37.58 4.76
N ALA A 40 12.04 38.29 5.45
CA ALA A 40 11.64 37.94 6.80
C ALA A 40 10.93 36.58 6.80
N PHE A 41 11.35 35.67 7.70
CA PHE A 41 10.76 34.34 7.81
C PHE A 41 9.25 34.43 8.09
N ILE A 42 8.87 35.25 9.08
CA ILE A 42 7.47 35.60 9.38
C ILE A 42 7.26 37.07 9.05
N PRO A 43 6.19 37.44 8.31
CA PRO A 43 5.17 36.55 7.73
C PRO A 43 5.49 36.09 6.29
N ASN A 44 6.46 36.70 5.63
CA ASN A 44 6.59 36.64 4.17
C ASN A 44 6.95 35.25 3.63
N PHE A 45 8.06 34.67 4.08
CA PHE A 45 8.49 33.34 3.61
C PHE A 45 7.48 32.26 4.01
N LEU A 46 7.02 32.28 5.27
CA LEU A 46 6.06 31.30 5.78
C LEU A 46 4.76 31.29 4.97
N LEU A 47 4.21 32.47 4.65
CA LEU A 47 2.99 32.57 3.83
C LEU A 47 3.21 32.03 2.41
N LYS A 48 4.36 32.33 1.79
CA LYS A 48 4.69 31.78 0.46
C LYS A 48 4.80 30.26 0.48
N GLU A 49 5.49 29.69 1.46
CA GLU A 49 5.60 28.23 1.63
C GLU A 49 4.24 27.58 1.88
N TRP A 50 3.36 28.22 2.67
CA TRP A 50 1.98 27.74 2.87
C TRP A 50 1.15 27.80 1.59
N MET A 51 1.28 28.86 0.79
CA MET A 51 0.62 28.95 -0.51
C MET A 51 1.12 27.86 -1.47
N VAL A 52 2.44 27.63 -1.53
CA VAL A 52 3.02 26.54 -2.33
C VAL A 52 2.52 25.18 -1.83
N GLY A 53 2.52 24.95 -0.52
CA GLY A 53 2.00 23.74 0.11
C GLY A 53 0.52 23.51 -0.21
N ALA A 54 -0.30 24.56 -0.17
CA ALA A 54 -1.71 24.49 -0.55
C ALA A 54 -1.89 24.14 -2.04
N VAL A 55 -1.10 24.74 -2.94
CA VAL A 55 -1.13 24.42 -4.38
C VAL A 55 -0.71 22.96 -4.62
N VAL A 56 0.35 22.48 -3.97
CA VAL A 56 0.80 21.08 -4.07
C VAL A 56 -0.28 20.14 -3.54
N LEU A 57 -0.90 20.45 -2.40
CA LEU A 57 -1.99 19.65 -1.82
C LEU A 57 -3.20 19.58 -2.77
N VAL A 58 -3.63 20.71 -3.32
CA VAL A 58 -4.71 20.75 -4.31
C VAL A 58 -4.34 19.93 -5.55
N GLY A 59 -3.10 20.03 -6.02
CA GLY A 59 -2.59 19.21 -7.13
C GLY A 59 -2.67 17.71 -6.84
N ILE A 60 -2.28 17.28 -5.65
CA ILE A 60 -2.41 15.88 -5.21
C ILE A 60 -3.88 15.47 -5.13
N LEU A 61 -4.76 16.31 -4.57
CA LEU A 61 -6.19 16.02 -4.50
C LEU A 61 -6.81 15.84 -5.89
N VAL A 62 -6.52 16.75 -6.82
CA VAL A 62 -6.95 16.66 -8.22
C VAL A 62 -6.42 15.36 -8.85
N LEU A 63 -5.16 15.01 -8.60
CA LEU A 63 -4.59 13.75 -9.10
C LEU A 63 -5.35 12.53 -8.56
N THR A 64 -5.62 12.49 -7.25
CA THR A 64 -6.35 11.36 -6.61
C THR A 64 -7.83 11.28 -7.02
N MET A 65 -8.43 12.41 -7.39
CA MET A 65 -9.78 12.44 -7.94
C MET A 65 -9.82 11.97 -9.41
N GLY A 66 -8.80 12.31 -10.19
CA GLY A 66 -8.71 11.94 -11.61
C GLY A 66 -8.18 10.54 -11.87
N HIS A 67 -7.31 10.03 -10.99
CA HIS A 67 -6.67 8.72 -11.10
C HIS A 67 -6.93 7.91 -9.84
N PRO A 68 -7.87 6.95 -9.86
CA PRO A 68 -8.15 6.11 -8.71
C PRO A 68 -6.92 5.26 -8.35
N ALA A 69 -6.78 4.93 -7.06
CA ALA A 69 -5.68 4.08 -6.61
C ALA A 69 -5.73 2.70 -7.31
N PRO A 70 -4.61 2.21 -7.88
CA PRO A 70 -4.55 0.92 -8.57
C PRO A 70 -4.56 -0.24 -7.57
N LEU A 71 -5.75 -0.57 -7.05
CA LEU A 71 -5.94 -1.64 -6.06
C LEU A 71 -6.17 -2.99 -6.76
N GLY A 72 -5.43 -4.02 -6.35
CA GLY A 72 -5.64 -5.41 -6.77
C GLY A 72 -6.82 -6.10 -6.08
N TYR A 73 -6.89 -7.42 -6.24
CA TYR A 73 -7.83 -8.28 -5.50
C TYR A 73 -7.27 -8.66 -4.12
N PRO A 74 -8.10 -9.16 -3.19
CA PRO A 74 -7.61 -9.76 -1.96
C PRO A 74 -6.62 -10.90 -2.27
N ALA A 75 -5.55 -10.99 -1.47
CA ALA A 75 -4.52 -12.01 -1.69
C ALA A 75 -5.09 -13.42 -1.51
N ASP A 76 -4.88 -14.27 -2.51
CA ASP A 76 -5.23 -15.69 -2.48
C ASP A 76 -3.94 -16.54 -2.62
N PRO A 77 -3.57 -17.36 -1.62
CA PRO A 77 -2.36 -18.18 -1.68
C PRO A 77 -2.43 -19.31 -2.72
N LEU A 78 -3.62 -19.62 -3.26
CA LEU A 78 -3.81 -20.68 -4.25
C LEU A 78 -3.61 -20.20 -5.70
N THR A 79 -3.54 -18.88 -5.92
CA THR A 79 -3.41 -18.28 -7.25
C THR A 79 -1.93 -17.98 -7.57
N SER A 80 -1.37 -18.65 -8.58
CA SER A 80 0.03 -18.51 -9.01
C SER A 80 0.26 -17.52 -10.17
N GLY A 81 -0.81 -16.90 -10.69
CA GLY A 81 -0.77 -16.04 -11.89
C GLY A 81 -0.27 -14.61 -11.67
N PHE A 82 0.29 -14.28 -10.50
CA PHE A 82 0.72 -12.93 -10.15
C PHE A 82 2.23 -12.74 -10.37
N ILE A 83 2.63 -11.66 -11.03
CA ILE A 83 4.04 -11.26 -11.18
C ILE A 83 4.40 -10.30 -10.04
N PRO A 84 5.17 -10.73 -9.02
CA PRO A 84 5.49 -9.89 -7.88
C PRO A 84 6.55 -8.84 -8.24
N MET A 85 6.15 -7.58 -8.19
CA MET A 85 7.02 -6.41 -8.39
C MET A 85 6.77 -5.40 -7.27
N PRO A 86 7.82 -4.80 -6.69
CA PRO A 86 7.67 -3.73 -5.70
C PRO A 86 7.32 -2.39 -6.36
N ASP A 87 6.99 -1.39 -5.53
CA ASP A 87 6.73 -0.03 -5.99
C ASP A 87 7.89 0.60 -6.78
N TRP A 88 7.56 1.61 -7.59
CA TRP A 88 8.46 2.26 -8.54
C TRP A 88 9.78 2.76 -7.92
N TYR A 89 9.75 3.24 -6.67
CA TYR A 89 10.92 3.75 -5.96
C TYR A 89 11.88 2.66 -5.47
N PHE A 90 11.49 1.38 -5.55
CA PHE A 90 12.34 0.23 -5.25
C PHE A 90 12.80 -0.55 -6.48
N LEU A 91 12.35 -0.19 -7.70
CA LEU A 91 12.67 -0.94 -8.91
C LEU A 91 14.16 -1.03 -9.20
N PHE A 92 14.92 0.04 -8.98
CA PHE A 92 16.38 0.02 -9.17
C PHE A 92 17.07 -0.99 -8.25
N LEU A 93 16.60 -1.08 -6.99
CA LEU A 93 17.14 -2.00 -5.99
C LEU A 93 16.72 -3.42 -6.33
N TYR A 94 15.45 -3.63 -6.66
CA TYR A 94 14.92 -4.91 -7.11
C TYR A 94 15.70 -5.47 -8.32
N GLN A 95 15.98 -4.65 -9.33
CA GLN A 95 16.80 -5.06 -10.46
C GLN A 95 18.25 -5.32 -10.07
N LEU A 96 18.81 -4.51 -9.16
CA LEU A 96 20.16 -4.76 -8.65
C LEU A 96 20.24 -6.15 -8.01
N LEU A 97 19.29 -6.50 -7.14
CA LEU A 97 19.19 -7.79 -6.44
C LEU A 97 18.95 -8.99 -7.37
N LYS A 98 18.60 -8.79 -8.64
CA LYS A 98 18.53 -9.90 -9.62
C LYS A 98 19.88 -10.30 -10.17
N TYR A 99 20.88 -9.43 -10.12
CA TYR A 99 22.17 -9.73 -10.70
C TYR A 99 22.96 -10.75 -9.86
N PRO A 100 23.75 -11.63 -10.51
CA PRO A 100 24.40 -12.76 -9.85
C PRO A 100 25.37 -12.38 -8.73
N TYR A 101 25.88 -11.15 -8.73
CA TYR A 101 26.82 -10.65 -7.72
C TYR A 101 26.16 -10.21 -6.40
N VAL A 102 24.83 -10.12 -6.35
CA VAL A 102 24.04 -9.71 -5.17
C VAL A 102 22.80 -10.60 -4.96
N SER A 103 22.73 -11.71 -5.69
CA SER A 103 21.64 -12.69 -5.64
C SER A 103 22.16 -14.08 -5.26
N GLY A 104 21.25 -15.03 -5.03
CA GLY A 104 21.58 -16.39 -4.62
C GLY A 104 22.28 -16.42 -3.26
N ASP A 105 23.45 -17.06 -3.19
CA ASP A 105 24.24 -17.17 -1.95
C ASP A 105 24.70 -15.80 -1.39
N TYR A 106 24.77 -14.78 -2.25
CA TYR A 106 25.17 -13.43 -1.87
C TYR A 106 23.99 -12.49 -1.58
N ILE A 107 22.77 -13.01 -1.45
CA ILE A 107 21.57 -12.19 -1.24
C ILE A 107 21.69 -11.27 -0.02
N LEU A 108 22.37 -11.71 1.04
CA LEU A 108 22.56 -10.89 2.24
C LEU A 108 23.43 -9.65 1.96
N PHE A 109 24.43 -9.76 1.07
CA PHE A 109 25.22 -8.61 0.63
C PHE A 109 24.38 -7.65 -0.22
N GLY A 110 23.47 -8.16 -1.03
CA GLY A 110 22.52 -7.34 -1.78
C GLY A 110 21.52 -6.60 -0.87
N VAL A 111 20.87 -7.33 0.04
CA VAL A 111 19.79 -6.82 0.90
C VAL A 111 20.31 -5.91 2.00
N LEU A 112 21.39 -6.27 2.69
CA LEU A 112 21.94 -5.48 3.79
C LEU A 112 23.15 -4.65 3.37
N GLY A 113 24.06 -5.24 2.59
CA GLY A 113 25.32 -4.60 2.23
C GLY A 113 25.13 -3.35 1.36
N VAL A 114 24.37 -3.45 0.27
CA VAL A 114 24.18 -2.31 -0.65
C VAL A 114 23.51 -1.13 0.04
N PRO A 115 22.37 -1.28 0.75
CA PRO A 115 21.79 -0.16 1.48
C PRO A 115 22.72 0.39 2.55
N ALA A 116 23.39 -0.47 3.33
CA ALA A 116 24.32 -0.02 4.37
C ALA A 116 25.46 0.82 3.79
N VAL A 117 26.01 0.44 2.63
CA VAL A 117 27.04 1.23 1.94
C VAL A 117 26.46 2.54 1.42
N ALA A 118 25.28 2.54 0.83
CA ALA A 118 24.64 3.76 0.32
C ALA A 118 24.34 4.77 1.46
N PHE A 119 23.71 4.30 2.53
CA PHE A 119 23.43 5.11 3.73
C PHE A 119 24.72 5.55 4.42
N GLY A 120 25.69 4.65 4.56
CA GLY A 120 27.00 4.95 5.13
C GLY A 120 27.74 6.01 4.32
N ALA A 121 27.70 5.94 2.99
CA ALA A 121 28.30 6.93 2.10
C ALA A 121 27.62 8.29 2.26
N LEU A 122 26.29 8.35 2.38
CA LEU A 122 25.56 9.60 2.64
C LEU A 122 25.87 10.18 4.02
N LEU A 123 25.96 9.33 5.05
CA LEU A 123 26.32 9.75 6.40
C LEU A 123 27.76 10.28 6.48
N LEU A 124 28.67 9.68 5.72
CA LEU A 124 30.07 10.09 5.66
C LEU A 124 30.32 11.23 4.65
N ALA A 125 29.35 11.55 3.78
CA ALA A 125 29.46 12.62 2.79
C ALA A 125 29.97 13.97 3.35
N PRO A 126 29.48 14.51 4.48
CA PRO A 126 29.99 15.78 5.03
C PRO A 126 31.46 15.71 5.49
N PHE A 127 31.98 14.51 5.79
CA PHE A 127 33.38 14.31 6.21
C PHE A 127 34.30 14.02 5.03
N LEU A 128 33.79 13.40 3.98
CA LEU A 128 34.54 13.09 2.76
C LEU A 128 34.64 14.30 1.82
N ASP A 129 33.60 15.12 1.73
CA ASP A 129 33.56 16.32 0.89
C ASP A 129 33.79 17.61 1.71
N THR A 130 35.04 17.80 2.12
CA THR A 130 35.50 18.97 2.93
C THR A 130 35.72 20.24 2.10
N GLY A 131 35.32 20.26 0.83
CA GLY A 131 35.50 21.40 -0.06
C GLY A 131 34.79 22.66 0.44
N LYS A 132 35.46 23.83 0.35
CA LYS A 132 34.89 25.12 0.78
C LYS A 132 33.77 25.63 -0.13
N GLU A 133 33.89 25.37 -1.42
CA GLU A 133 32.93 25.77 -2.45
C GLU A 133 31.64 24.95 -2.33
N ARG A 134 30.43 25.51 -2.40
CA ARG A 134 29.16 24.73 -2.26
C ARG A 134 28.42 24.47 -3.59
N ARG A 135 28.90 25.05 -4.69
CA ARG A 135 28.26 24.96 -6.01
C ARG A 135 28.64 23.63 -6.68
N PHE A 136 27.66 22.90 -7.23
CA PHE A 136 27.88 21.57 -7.81
C PHE A 136 28.98 21.58 -8.90
N TYR A 137 28.94 22.54 -9.83
CA TYR A 137 29.94 22.67 -10.91
C TYR A 137 31.36 22.98 -10.44
N ARG A 138 31.56 23.41 -9.18
CA ARG A 138 32.89 23.59 -8.58
C ARG A 138 33.37 22.37 -7.78
N ARG A 139 32.54 21.34 -7.67
CA ARG A 139 32.83 20.04 -7.03
C ARG A 139 32.72 18.92 -8.08
N PRO A 140 33.67 18.81 -9.01
CA PRO A 140 33.53 17.89 -10.15
C PRO A 140 33.41 16.42 -9.71
N ILE A 141 34.17 16.00 -8.68
CA ILE A 141 34.15 14.61 -8.20
C ILE A 141 32.81 14.25 -7.54
N ALA A 142 32.39 15.03 -6.53
CA ALA A 142 31.13 14.77 -5.83
C ALA A 142 29.92 14.86 -6.78
N SER A 143 29.92 15.84 -7.68
CA SER A 143 28.84 15.99 -8.67
C SER A 143 28.84 14.86 -9.70
N ALA A 144 30.02 14.40 -10.16
CA ALA A 144 30.11 13.25 -11.05
C ALA A 144 29.57 11.98 -10.37
N LEU A 145 29.93 11.73 -9.11
CA LEU A 145 29.41 10.59 -8.35
C LEU A 145 27.88 10.66 -8.18
N MET A 146 27.32 11.84 -7.88
CA MET A 146 25.88 12.07 -7.81
C MET A 146 25.19 11.82 -9.16
N LEU A 147 25.76 12.31 -10.27
CA LEU A 147 25.17 12.11 -11.60
C LEU A 147 25.24 10.65 -12.03
N VAL A 148 26.36 9.96 -11.79
CA VAL A 148 26.50 8.53 -12.07
C VAL A 148 25.51 7.71 -11.24
N SER A 149 25.33 8.03 -9.96
CA SER A 149 24.36 7.32 -9.12
C SER A 149 22.91 7.55 -9.57
N LEU A 150 22.55 8.78 -9.94
CA LEU A 150 21.24 9.10 -10.52
C LEU A 150 21.00 8.36 -11.84
N LEU A 151 21.98 8.37 -12.75
CA LEU A 151 21.89 7.64 -14.02
C LEU A 151 21.78 6.13 -13.79
N ALA A 152 22.51 5.58 -12.82
CA ALA A 152 22.41 4.17 -12.46
C ALA A 152 21.01 3.81 -11.92
N VAL A 153 20.44 4.63 -11.04
CA VAL A 153 19.06 4.44 -10.54
C VAL A 153 18.06 4.46 -11.69
N ILE A 154 18.12 5.46 -12.58
CA ILE A 154 17.22 5.58 -13.74
C ILE A 154 17.37 4.36 -14.66
N TYR A 155 18.61 3.98 -14.98
CA TYR A 155 18.89 2.85 -15.85
C TYR A 155 18.36 1.53 -15.28
N LEU A 156 18.65 1.24 -14.01
CA LEU A 156 18.20 0.01 -13.36
C LEU A 156 16.68 -0.05 -13.22
N THR A 157 16.03 1.07 -12.89
CA THR A 157 14.57 1.17 -12.88
C THR A 157 13.99 0.86 -14.26
N LYS A 158 14.56 1.43 -15.32
CA LYS A 158 14.12 1.16 -16.71
C LYS A 158 14.30 -0.31 -17.09
N VAL A 159 15.45 -0.91 -16.79
CA VAL A 159 15.70 -2.34 -17.03
C VAL A 159 14.72 -3.23 -16.26
N SER A 160 14.42 -2.87 -15.01
CA SER A 160 13.41 -3.57 -14.21
C SER A 160 12.04 -3.55 -14.88
N TRP A 161 11.65 -2.37 -15.38
CA TRP A 161 10.36 -2.15 -16.01
C TRP A 161 10.24 -2.90 -17.34
N ASP A 162 11.26 -2.81 -18.19
CA ASP A 162 11.31 -3.57 -19.46
C ASP A 162 11.18 -5.08 -19.22
N HIS A 163 11.86 -5.59 -18.18
CA HIS A 163 11.77 -7.00 -17.82
C HIS A 163 10.35 -7.38 -17.39
N TYR A 164 9.64 -6.51 -16.67
CA TYR A 164 8.25 -6.73 -16.28
C TYR A 164 7.30 -6.74 -17.48
N GLU A 165 7.42 -5.77 -18.38
CA GLU A 165 6.66 -5.76 -19.63
C GLU A 165 6.88 -7.02 -20.45
N HIS A 166 8.13 -7.49 -20.54
CA HIS A 166 8.47 -8.73 -21.23
C HIS A 166 7.85 -9.96 -20.55
N GLN A 167 7.86 -10.03 -19.21
CA GLN A 167 7.23 -11.13 -18.47
C GLN A 167 5.71 -11.15 -18.68
N MET A 168 5.05 -10.00 -18.66
CA MET A 168 3.61 -9.90 -18.96
C MET A 168 3.29 -10.35 -20.39
N ALA A 169 4.11 -9.94 -21.36
CA ALA A 169 3.94 -10.33 -22.76
C ALA A 169 4.10 -11.85 -22.98
N LEU A 170 5.07 -12.48 -22.31
CA LEU A 170 5.27 -13.93 -22.39
C LEU A 170 4.15 -14.73 -21.72
N THR A 171 3.67 -14.26 -20.57
CA THR A 171 2.65 -14.97 -19.78
C THR A 171 1.22 -14.63 -20.21
N ASN A 172 1.04 -13.65 -21.11
CA ASN A 172 -0.25 -13.06 -21.46
C ASN A 172 -1.07 -12.65 -20.22
N THR A 173 -0.38 -12.24 -19.15
CA THR A 173 -1.02 -11.82 -17.90
C THR A 173 -1.34 -10.33 -17.96
N LYS A 174 -2.56 -9.96 -17.56
CA LYS A 174 -2.93 -8.57 -17.33
C LYS A 174 -2.81 -8.24 -15.84
N PRO A 175 -2.24 -7.08 -15.46
CA PRO A 175 -2.22 -6.62 -14.07
C PRO A 175 -3.62 -6.56 -13.45
N GLU A 176 -3.75 -7.03 -12.21
CA GLU A 176 -5.04 -7.14 -11.53
C GLU A 176 -5.81 -5.82 -11.41
N HIS A 177 -5.11 -4.71 -11.18
CA HIS A 177 -5.72 -3.39 -11.09
C HIS A 177 -6.38 -2.97 -12.40
N ILE A 178 -5.79 -3.32 -13.55
CA ILE A 178 -6.36 -3.07 -14.88
C ILE A 178 -7.60 -3.95 -15.08
N VAL A 179 -7.51 -5.24 -14.74
CA VAL A 179 -8.66 -6.16 -14.82
C VAL A 179 -9.82 -5.68 -13.97
N ARG A 180 -9.53 -5.17 -12.76
CA ARG A 180 -10.54 -4.61 -11.86
C ARG A 180 -11.15 -3.33 -12.41
N GLU A 181 -10.37 -2.47 -13.05
CA GLU A 181 -10.85 -1.27 -13.70
C GLU A 181 -11.73 -1.59 -14.92
N GLU A 182 -11.32 -2.54 -15.76
CA GLU A 182 -12.11 -3.05 -16.90
C GLU A 182 -13.48 -3.58 -16.40
N LYS A 183 -13.50 -4.45 -15.39
CA LYS A 183 -14.75 -4.96 -14.81
C LYS A 183 -15.62 -3.87 -14.17
N ALA A 184 -15.01 -2.87 -13.55
CA ALA A 184 -15.75 -1.73 -13.01
C ALA A 184 -16.41 -0.89 -14.10
N ARG A 185 -15.74 -0.73 -15.26
CA ARG A 185 -16.30 -0.07 -16.44
C ARG A 185 -17.44 -0.89 -17.05
N GLU A 186 -17.25 -2.20 -17.22
CA GLU A 186 -18.30 -3.11 -17.72
C GLU A 186 -19.55 -3.09 -16.83
N ALA A 187 -19.37 -3.10 -15.50
CA ALA A 187 -20.49 -2.98 -14.57
C ALA A 187 -21.22 -1.64 -14.73
N LEU A 188 -20.49 -0.54 -14.89
CA LEU A 188 -21.08 0.79 -15.13
C LEU A 188 -21.89 0.82 -16.45
N GLU A 189 -21.34 0.25 -17.52
CA GLU A 189 -22.03 0.12 -18.81
C GLU A 189 -23.28 -0.76 -18.72
N ALA A 190 -23.24 -1.80 -17.90
CA ALA A 190 -24.39 -2.67 -17.61
C ALA A 190 -25.39 -2.06 -16.61
N GLY A 191 -25.15 -0.84 -16.08
CA GLY A 191 -25.98 -0.21 -15.05
C GLY A 191 -25.92 -0.91 -13.68
N LYS A 192 -24.95 -1.81 -13.48
CA LYS A 192 -24.73 -2.54 -12.22
C LYS A 192 -23.84 -1.71 -11.28
N PRO A 193 -23.99 -1.89 -9.95
CA PRO A 193 -23.08 -1.27 -9.00
C PRO A 193 -21.63 -1.73 -9.21
N ARG A 194 -20.67 -0.88 -8.86
CA ARG A 194 -19.24 -1.21 -8.98
C ARG A 194 -18.94 -2.53 -8.22
N PRO A 195 -18.29 -3.51 -8.84
CA PRO A 195 -17.96 -4.77 -8.18
C PRO A 195 -17.09 -4.49 -6.94
N ASN A 196 -17.52 -5.00 -5.79
CA ASN A 196 -16.75 -4.89 -4.54
C ASN A 196 -16.13 -6.26 -4.21
N PRO A 197 -14.81 -6.44 -4.42
CA PRO A 197 -14.13 -7.70 -4.14
C PRO A 197 -14.17 -8.16 -2.67
N LEU A 198 -14.51 -7.25 -1.75
CA LEU A 198 -14.61 -7.54 -0.31
C LEU A 198 -16.04 -7.89 0.13
N LYS A 199 -17.04 -7.59 -0.70
CA LYS A 199 -18.43 -7.92 -0.37
C LYS A 199 -18.64 -9.38 -0.70
N LYS A 200 -18.71 -10.25 0.33
CA LYS A 200 -19.27 -11.58 0.16
C LYS A 200 -20.72 -11.40 -0.28
N GLU A 201 -21.10 -12.06 -1.37
CA GLU A 201 -22.50 -12.08 -1.80
C GLU A 201 -23.30 -12.86 -0.76
N THR A 202 -23.97 -12.12 0.13
CA THR A 202 -24.97 -12.68 1.03
C THR A 202 -26.28 -12.71 0.27
N ILE A 203 -26.78 -13.91 -0.03
CA ILE A 203 -28.14 -14.07 -0.56
C ILE A 203 -29.09 -13.73 0.58
N ALA A 204 -30.05 -12.84 0.32
CA ALA A 204 -31.02 -12.43 1.33
C ALA A 204 -31.93 -13.61 1.69
N ILE A 205 -32.10 -13.87 2.98
CA ILE A 205 -32.99 -14.91 3.46
C ILE A 205 -34.44 -14.42 3.30
N ILE A 206 -35.26 -15.19 2.62
CA ILE A 206 -36.68 -14.87 2.40
C ILE A 206 -37.50 -15.44 3.56
N ASP A 207 -38.49 -14.68 4.04
CA ASP A 207 -39.37 -15.08 5.15
C ASP A 207 -38.59 -15.44 6.43
N GLU A 208 -37.79 -14.51 6.97
CA GLU A 208 -37.01 -14.71 8.23
C GLU A 208 -37.89 -15.01 9.46
N ASP A 209 -39.16 -14.61 9.46
CA ASP A 209 -40.12 -14.84 10.54
C ASP A 209 -40.83 -16.22 10.44
N ASP A 210 -40.49 -17.05 9.45
CA ASP A 210 -41.12 -18.36 9.26
C ASP A 210 -40.78 -19.31 10.44
N PRO A 211 -41.75 -20.09 10.97
CA PRO A 211 -41.48 -21.08 12.00
C PRO A 211 -40.38 -22.09 11.65
N ALA A 212 -40.06 -22.29 10.36
CA ALA A 212 -38.94 -23.12 9.90
C ALA A 212 -37.58 -22.59 10.39
N MET A 213 -37.44 -21.28 10.63
CA MET A 213 -36.20 -20.67 11.10
C MET A 213 -35.79 -21.13 12.49
N ALA A 214 -36.75 -21.44 13.36
CA ALA A 214 -36.45 -22.02 14.67
C ALA A 214 -35.77 -23.39 14.54
N ILE A 215 -36.19 -24.19 13.56
CA ILE A 215 -35.62 -25.52 13.29
C ILE A 215 -34.24 -25.38 12.63
N ILE A 216 -34.10 -24.45 11.67
CA ILE A 216 -32.81 -24.12 11.04
C ILE A 216 -31.77 -23.72 12.10
N GLN A 217 -32.12 -22.83 13.03
CA GLN A 217 -31.23 -22.39 14.11
C GLN A 217 -30.89 -23.50 15.10
N ALA A 218 -31.79 -24.46 15.31
CA ALA A 218 -31.54 -25.56 16.24
C ALA A 218 -30.70 -26.68 15.63
N GLN A 219 -30.92 -27.02 14.36
CA GLN A 219 -30.41 -28.27 13.76
C GLN A 219 -29.44 -28.05 12.59
N CYS A 220 -29.53 -26.95 11.86
CA CYS A 220 -28.85 -26.80 10.57
C CYS A 220 -27.63 -25.85 10.62
N ILE A 221 -27.69 -24.77 11.42
CA ILE A 221 -26.61 -23.75 11.46
C ILE A 221 -25.27 -24.28 11.96
N GLY A 222 -25.26 -25.40 12.70
CA GLY A 222 -24.03 -26.02 13.23
C GLY A 222 -23.08 -26.46 12.13
N CYS A 223 -23.61 -26.80 10.95
CA CYS A 223 -22.83 -27.18 9.77
C CYS A 223 -22.97 -26.16 8.63
N HIS A 224 -24.14 -25.55 8.46
CA HIS A 224 -24.43 -24.64 7.34
C HIS A 224 -24.17 -23.15 7.64
N ALA A 225 -23.49 -22.85 8.75
CA ALA A 225 -23.19 -21.51 9.26
C ALA A 225 -24.44 -20.70 9.66
N THR A 226 -24.24 -19.66 10.46
CA THR A 226 -25.33 -18.82 10.97
C THR A 226 -25.94 -17.91 9.91
N ASP A 227 -25.20 -17.64 8.83
CA ASP A 227 -25.64 -16.87 7.66
C ASP A 227 -26.16 -17.77 6.52
N LEU A 228 -26.28 -19.08 6.75
CA LEU A 228 -26.72 -20.07 5.77
C LEU A 228 -25.87 -20.13 4.48
N MET A 229 -24.66 -19.56 4.50
CA MET A 229 -23.72 -19.58 3.39
C MET A 229 -22.86 -20.86 3.35
N GLY A 230 -23.01 -21.73 4.36
CA GLY A 230 -22.22 -22.94 4.47
C GLY A 230 -20.74 -22.67 4.72
N ASN A 231 -19.93 -23.70 4.52
CA ASN A 231 -18.48 -23.62 4.59
C ASN A 231 -17.86 -24.49 3.48
N PRO A 232 -17.53 -23.89 2.32
CA PRO A 232 -16.95 -24.62 1.19
C PRO A 232 -15.65 -25.36 1.54
N ALA A 233 -14.86 -24.84 2.48
CA ALA A 233 -13.60 -25.47 2.90
C ALA A 233 -13.81 -26.78 3.69
N SER A 234 -14.99 -26.97 4.28
CA SER A 234 -15.37 -28.18 5.01
C SER A 234 -16.39 -29.04 4.24
N GLY A 235 -16.73 -28.67 3.00
CA GLY A 235 -17.70 -29.39 2.18
C GLY A 235 -19.16 -29.13 2.54
N PHE A 236 -19.46 -28.17 3.42
CA PHE A 236 -20.84 -27.82 3.78
C PHE A 236 -21.41 -26.81 2.77
N PRO A 237 -22.46 -27.16 2.01
CA PRO A 237 -23.04 -26.27 1.01
C PRO A 237 -23.83 -25.11 1.64
N ALA A 238 -24.03 -24.03 0.87
CA ALA A 238 -24.92 -22.94 1.25
C ALA A 238 -26.39 -23.40 1.19
N LEU A 239 -27.18 -23.01 2.18
CA LEU A 239 -28.64 -23.20 2.20
C LEU A 239 -29.38 -21.99 1.64
N ALA A 240 -28.81 -20.78 1.76
CA ALA A 240 -29.39 -19.64 1.06
C ALA A 240 -29.07 -19.74 -0.44
N GLY A 241 -30.10 -19.59 -1.29
CA GLY A 241 -30.01 -19.84 -2.74
C GLY A 241 -30.26 -21.30 -3.16
N VAL A 242 -30.49 -22.22 -2.22
CA VAL A 242 -30.65 -23.66 -2.54
C VAL A 242 -31.86 -23.95 -3.45
N GLY A 243 -32.89 -23.10 -3.41
CA GLY A 243 -34.09 -23.20 -4.23
C GLY A 243 -33.86 -22.99 -5.73
N ASP A 244 -32.66 -22.55 -6.13
CA ASP A 244 -32.27 -22.45 -7.55
C ASP A 244 -31.85 -23.79 -8.15
N HIS A 245 -31.47 -24.74 -7.29
CA HIS A 245 -30.89 -26.02 -7.71
C HIS A 245 -31.69 -27.22 -7.25
N LEU A 246 -32.44 -27.10 -6.15
CA LEU A 246 -33.21 -28.18 -5.57
C LEU A 246 -34.67 -27.79 -5.41
N ASN A 247 -35.56 -28.70 -5.81
CA ASN A 247 -36.98 -28.56 -5.57
C ASN A 247 -37.39 -29.11 -4.20
N LYS A 248 -38.65 -28.88 -3.79
CA LYS A 248 -39.16 -29.30 -2.48
C LYS A 248 -38.96 -30.80 -2.22
N ASP A 249 -39.32 -31.65 -3.18
CA ASP A 249 -39.29 -33.10 -3.00
C ASP A 249 -37.85 -33.62 -2.84
N GLU A 250 -36.92 -33.05 -3.58
CA GLU A 250 -35.48 -33.32 -3.45
C GLU A 250 -34.93 -32.86 -2.09
N LEU A 251 -35.40 -31.71 -1.58
CA LEU A 251 -35.02 -31.22 -0.26
C LEU A 251 -35.57 -32.11 0.86
N VAL A 252 -36.82 -32.59 0.74
CA VAL A 252 -37.40 -33.56 1.68
C VAL A 252 -36.55 -34.83 1.72
N ASP A 253 -36.19 -35.37 0.55
CA ASP A 253 -35.38 -36.58 0.45
C ASP A 253 -34.00 -36.41 1.11
N ILE A 254 -33.32 -35.30 0.83
CA ILE A 254 -32.00 -35.00 1.41
C ILE A 254 -32.07 -34.81 2.92
N ILE A 255 -33.08 -34.13 3.45
CA ILE A 255 -33.22 -33.91 4.90
C ILE A 255 -33.58 -35.23 5.61
N THR A 256 -34.45 -36.03 5.00
CA THR A 256 -34.89 -37.31 5.58
C THR A 256 -33.74 -38.31 5.60
N ASN A 257 -33.10 -38.54 4.45
CA ASN A 257 -32.13 -39.63 4.26
C ASN A 257 -30.67 -39.21 4.45
N GLY A 258 -30.38 -37.91 4.48
CA GLY A 258 -29.01 -37.38 4.48
C GLY A 258 -28.34 -37.51 3.10
N LYS A 259 -27.26 -36.75 2.88
CA LYS A 259 -26.49 -36.77 1.62
C LYS A 259 -25.07 -36.27 1.83
N ASP A 260 -24.08 -36.93 1.21
CA ASP A 260 -22.68 -36.48 1.12
C ASP A 260 -22.06 -36.00 2.46
N GLY A 261 -22.35 -36.72 3.55
CA GLY A 261 -21.86 -36.40 4.90
C GLY A 261 -22.85 -35.60 5.78
N MET A 262 -23.96 -35.13 5.23
CA MET A 262 -25.11 -34.64 6.01
C MET A 262 -25.84 -35.83 6.66
N PRO A 263 -26.08 -35.82 7.99
CA PRO A 263 -26.79 -36.89 8.68
C PRO A 263 -28.27 -36.94 8.26
N ALA A 264 -28.87 -38.12 8.36
CA ALA A 264 -30.30 -38.31 8.24
C ALA A 264 -31.02 -37.70 9.44
N PHE A 265 -32.07 -36.90 9.21
CA PHE A 265 -32.91 -36.34 10.27
C PHE A 265 -34.19 -37.13 10.50
N GLU A 266 -34.41 -38.22 9.76
CA GLU A 266 -35.47 -39.18 10.02
C GLU A 266 -35.34 -39.72 11.46
N GLY A 267 -36.30 -39.37 12.32
CA GLY A 267 -36.32 -39.72 13.74
C GLY A 267 -35.84 -38.63 14.71
N SER A 268 -35.16 -37.59 14.21
CA SER A 268 -34.84 -36.38 15.01
C SER A 268 -35.85 -35.25 14.77
N LEU A 269 -36.44 -35.20 13.58
CA LEU A 269 -37.52 -34.29 13.19
C LEU A 269 -38.75 -35.10 12.76
N SER A 270 -39.93 -34.54 12.98
CA SER A 270 -41.20 -35.09 12.46
C SER A 270 -41.32 -34.88 10.95
N THR A 271 -42.15 -35.69 10.30
CA THR A 271 -42.43 -35.59 8.87
C THR A 271 -42.96 -34.21 8.47
N GLU A 272 -43.77 -33.60 9.33
CA GLU A 272 -44.33 -32.27 9.17
C GLU A 272 -43.25 -31.18 9.26
N GLU A 273 -42.30 -31.31 10.21
CA GLU A 273 -41.19 -30.36 10.36
C GLU A 273 -40.23 -30.41 9.16
N ILE A 274 -39.97 -31.62 8.63
CA ILE A 274 -39.16 -31.80 7.42
C ILE A 274 -39.85 -31.18 6.20
N ASP A 275 -41.16 -31.40 6.04
CA ASP A 275 -41.92 -30.81 4.94
C ASP A 275 -41.90 -29.28 4.99
N GLN A 276 -42.07 -28.72 6.20
CA GLN A 276 -42.03 -27.28 6.42
C GLN A 276 -40.66 -26.67 6.11
N LEU A 277 -39.57 -27.32 6.54
CA LEU A 277 -38.21 -26.91 6.19
C LEU A 277 -37.97 -26.93 4.69
N ALA A 278 -38.39 -28.00 4.01
CA ALA A 278 -38.21 -28.13 2.56
C ALA A 278 -39.01 -27.07 1.79
N VAL A 279 -40.24 -26.75 2.22
CA VAL A 279 -41.03 -25.66 1.64
C VAL A 279 -40.30 -24.32 1.78
N TRP A 280 -39.77 -24.04 2.98
CA TRP A 280 -39.08 -22.78 3.24
C TRP A 280 -37.75 -22.69 2.48
N LEU A 281 -36.95 -23.76 2.46
CA LEU A 281 -35.68 -23.84 1.73
C LEU A 281 -35.88 -23.71 0.20
N ALA A 282 -36.95 -24.28 -0.34
CA ALA A 282 -37.28 -24.14 -1.77
C ALA A 282 -37.60 -22.69 -2.18
N LYS A 283 -37.99 -21.82 -1.22
CA LYS A 283 -38.15 -20.38 -1.47
C LYS A 283 -36.83 -19.63 -1.51
N GLN A 284 -35.76 -20.15 -0.89
CA GLN A 284 -34.47 -19.47 -0.78
C GLN A 284 -33.74 -19.49 -2.13
N LYS A 285 -34.01 -18.50 -2.98
CA LYS A 285 -33.41 -18.32 -4.30
C LYS A 285 -32.43 -17.15 -4.29
N SER A 286 -31.47 -17.15 -5.22
CA SER A 286 -30.49 -16.06 -5.37
C SER A 286 -31.07 -14.79 -5.99
N GLU A 287 -32.27 -14.86 -6.58
CA GLU A 287 -33.06 -13.74 -7.14
C GLU A 287 -34.50 -13.70 -6.59
#